data_AF-X6FWX1-F1
#
_entry.id   AF-X6FWX1-F1
#
_cell.length_a   1.000
_cell.length_b   1.000
_cell.length_c   1.000
_cell.angle_alpha   90.00
_cell.angle_beta   90.00
_cell.angle_gamma   90.00
#
_symmetry.space_group_name_H-M   'P 1'
#
loop_
_entity.id
_entity.type
_entity.pdbx_description
1 polymer ?
#
loop_
_entity_poly.entity_id
_entity_poly.type
_entity_poly.pdbx_seq_one_letter_code
_entity_poly.pdbx_strand_id
1 'polypeptide(L)' 'MSTRGVNFLDRWIGNNFPETAKTDAVSVSEYIHKLYADAKALTIECEEIDEEVDSLYRTLVDAVVHFAPGVSE' A
#
# COMPACT_ATOMS: atom_id res chain seq x y z
N MET A 1 -16.11 -6.85 3.81
CA MET A 1 -15.62 -5.61 3.19
C MET A 1 -15.77 -4.44 4.15
N SER A 2 -14.73 -4.20 4.92
CA SER A 2 -14.60 -3.01 5.77
C SER A 2 -13.93 -1.91 4.95
N THR A 3 -14.63 -0.80 4.73
CA THR A 3 -14.08 0.34 3.96
C THR A 3 -12.85 0.99 4.62
N ARG A 4 -12.53 0.59 5.86
CA ARG A 4 -11.40 1.10 6.66
C ARG A 4 -10.05 0.65 6.11
N GLY A 5 -9.91 -0.61 5.69
CA GLY A 5 -8.65 -1.17 5.18
C GLY A 5 -8.19 -0.47 3.90
N VAL A 6 -9.08 -0.35 2.92
CA VAL A 6 -8.80 0.32 1.64
C VAL A 6 -8.50 1.81 1.81
N ASN A 7 -9.27 2.53 2.64
CA ASN A 7 -9.01 3.96 2.90
C ASN A 7 -7.66 4.18 3.59
N PHE A 8 -7.25 3.27 4.48
CA PHE A 8 -5.94 3.32 5.07
C PHE A 8 -4.84 3.04 4.04
N LEU A 9 -4.99 1.98 3.23
CA LEU A 9 -4.03 1.59 2.21
C LEU A 9 -3.75 2.74 1.22
N ASP A 10 -4.81 3.35 0.67
CA ASP A 10 -4.72 4.47 -0.27
C ASP A 10 -3.92 5.65 0.32
N ARG A 11 -4.29 6.10 1.53
CA ARG A 11 -3.59 7.18 2.23
C ARG A 11 -2.16 6.81 2.60
N TRP A 12 -1.95 5.57 3.02
CA TRP A 12 -0.64 5.09 3.43
C TRP A 12 0.32 5.08 2.24
N ILE A 13 -0.15 4.62 1.07
CA ILE A 13 0.62 4.66 -0.17
C ILE A 13 1.05 6.09 -0.50
N GLY A 14 0.09 7.03 -0.57
CA GLY A 14 0.40 8.43 -0.91
C GLY A 14 1.33 9.15 0.07
N ASN A 15 1.35 8.74 1.34
CA ASN A 15 2.22 9.34 2.36
C ASN A 15 3.59 8.66 2.50
N ASN A 16 3.70 7.37 2.16
CA ASN A 16 4.92 6.58 2.39
C ASN A 16 5.73 6.27 1.13
N PHE A 17 5.12 6.31 -0.06
CA PHE A 17 5.84 6.16 -1.32
C PHE A 17 6.30 7.53 -1.84
N PRO A 18 7.61 7.81 -1.85
CA PRO A 18 8.12 8.95 -2.59
C PRO A 18 7.96 8.73 -4.09
N GLU A 19 7.87 9.79 -4.90
CA GLU A 19 7.88 9.71 -6.38
C GLU A 19 9.08 8.93 -6.94
N THR A 20 10.16 8.79 -6.16
CA THR A 20 11.37 8.05 -6.50
C THR A 20 11.40 6.63 -5.93
N ALA A 21 10.27 6.11 -5.43
CA ALA A 21 10.21 4.78 -4.85
C ALA A 21 10.62 3.72 -5.89
N LYS A 22 11.39 2.74 -5.45
CA LYS A 22 11.87 1.66 -6.31
C LYS A 22 10.96 0.44 -6.18
N THR A 23 10.66 -0.19 -7.31
CA THR A 23 9.89 -1.44 -7.41
C THR A 23 10.72 -2.69 -7.07
N ASP A 24 11.94 -2.53 -6.53
CA ASP A 24 12.78 -3.67 -6.17
C ASP A 24 12.09 -4.50 -5.08
N ALA A 25 12.07 -5.82 -5.23
CA ALA A 25 11.31 -6.73 -4.36
C ALA A 25 11.68 -6.61 -2.86
N VAL A 26 12.94 -6.27 -2.57
CA VAL A 26 13.41 -6.00 -1.20
C VAL A 26 12.68 -4.79 -0.62
N SER A 27 12.64 -3.67 -1.35
CA SER A 27 11.96 -2.45 -0.91
C SER A 27 10.46 -2.67 -0.71
N VAL A 28 9.79 -3.38 -1.62
CA VAL A 28 8.35 -3.69 -1.50
C VAL A 28 8.07 -4.51 -0.24
N SER A 29 8.91 -5.49 0.09
CA SER A 29 8.74 -6.30 1.31
C SER A 29 8.87 -5.47 2.60
N GLU A 30 9.77 -4.48 2.61
CA GLU A 30 9.91 -3.54 3.73
C GLU A 30 8.68 -2.63 3.87
N TYR A 31 8.12 -2.16 2.75
CA TYR A 31 6.87 -1.40 2.74
C TYR A 31 5.70 -2.23 3.27
N ILE A 32 5.60 -3.52 2.91
CA ILE A 32 4.55 -4.41 3.46
C ILE A 32 4.66 -4.52 4.98
N HIS A 33 5.86 -4.79 5.51
CA HIS A 33 6.06 -4.88 6.96
C HIS A 33 5.72 -3.57 7.67
N LYS A 34 6.13 -2.44 7.10
CA LYS A 34 5.82 -1.12 7.66
C LYS A 34 4.32 -0.84 7.63
N LEU A 35 3.65 -1.16 6.52
CA LEU A 35 2.20 -1.01 6.36
C LEU A 35 1.44 -1.77 7.44
N TYR A 36 1.82 -3.02 7.71
CA TYR A 36 1.18 -3.80 8.77
C TYR A 36 1.46 -3.25 10.18
N ALA A 37 2.66 -2.72 10.43
CA ALA A 37 2.97 -2.07 11.70
C ALA A 37 2.12 -0.81 11.92
N ASP A 38 1.97 0.03 10.88
CA ASP A 38 1.15 1.25 10.93
C ASP A 38 -0.35 0.93 11.02
N ALA A 39 -0.84 -0.08 10.29
CA ALA A 39 -2.22 -0.56 10.39
C ALA A 39 -2.54 -1.01 11.81
N LYS A 40 -1.65 -1.79 12.43
CA LYS A 40 -1.79 -2.25 13.80
C LYS A 40 -1.81 -1.10 14.80
N ALA A 41 -1.01 -0.06 14.58
CA ALA A 41 -1.03 1.15 15.41
C ALA A 41 -2.38 1.89 15.35
N LEU A 42 -3.11 1.75 14.24
CA LEU A 42 -4.45 2.32 14.03
C LEU A 42 -5.60 1.36 14.38
N THR A 43 -5.30 0.19 14.97
CA THR A 43 -6.29 -0.87 15.24
C THR A 43 -7.06 -1.26 13.97
N ILE A 44 -6.32 -1.41 12.87
CA ILE A 44 -6.79 -1.99 11.62
C ILE A 44 -6.19 -3.38 11.54
N GLU A 45 -7.04 -4.40 11.41
CA GLU A 45 -6.57 -5.77 11.31
C GLU A 45 -5.93 -5.98 9.94
N CYS A 46 -4.82 -6.71 9.87
CA CYS A 46 -4.15 -7.02 8.61
C CYS A 46 -5.09 -7.78 7.64
N GLU A 47 -5.99 -8.61 8.19
CA GLU A 47 -7.01 -9.34 7.45
C GLU A 47 -7.98 -8.39 6.73
N GLU A 48 -8.35 -7.25 7.34
CA GLU A 48 -9.20 -6.23 6.68
C GLU A 48 -8.52 -5.59 5.45
N ILE A 49 -7.19 -5.66 5.37
CA ILE A 49 -6.43 -5.17 4.23
C ILE A 49 -6.30 -6.29 3.20
N ASP A 50 -5.86 -7.47 3.64
CA ASP A 50 -5.61 -8.64 2.78
C ASP A 50 -6.89 -9.19 2.13
N GLU A 51 -8.05 -9.09 2.80
CA GLU A 51 -9.36 -9.44 2.21
C GLU A 51 -9.80 -8.48 1.08
N GLU A 52 -9.35 -7.22 1.13
CA GLU A 52 -9.76 -6.19 0.19
C GLU A 52 -8.82 -6.10 -1.02
N VAL A 53 -7.63 -6.68 -0.95
CA VAL A 53 -6.68 -6.74 -2.06
C VAL A 53 -6.34 -8.17 -2.45
N ASP A 54 -6.47 -8.50 -3.73
CA ASP A 54 -6.07 -9.83 -4.26
C ASP A 54 -4.60 -10.17 -3.95
N SER A 55 -3.74 -9.15 -3.97
CA SER A 55 -2.37 -9.25 -3.48
C SER A 55 -1.84 -7.89 -3.07
N LEU A 56 -1.50 -7.74 -1.80
CA LEU A 56 -0.89 -6.51 -1.28
C LEU A 56 0.43 -6.19 -1.98
N TYR A 57 1.24 -7.23 -2.24
CA TYR A 57 2.49 -7.07 -2.99
C TYR A 57 2.25 -6.48 -4.38
N ARG A 58 1.30 -7.03 -5.13
CA ARG A 58 0.98 -6.55 -6.48
C ARG A 58 0.41 -5.13 -6.44
N THR A 59 -0.44 -4.83 -5.47
CA THR A 59 -1.03 -3.49 -5.28
C THR A 59 0.03 -2.44 -5.01
N LEU A 60 1.01 -2.75 -4.16
CA LEU A 60 2.12 -1.83 -3.87
C LEU A 60 3.07 -1.67 -5.06
N VAL A 61 3.35 -2.74 -5.81
CA VAL A 61 4.13 -2.66 -7.05
C VAL A 61 3.41 -1.80 -8.09
N ASP A 62 2.12 -2.04 -8.30
CA ASP A 62 1.27 -1.28 -9.22
C ASP A 62 1.25 0.20 -8.83
N ALA A 63 1.06 0.49 -7.54
CA ALA A 63 1.09 1.85 -7.02
C ALA A 63 2.42 2.56 -7.26
N VAL A 64 3.57 1.89 -7.13
CA VAL A 64 4.88 2.49 -7.46
C VAL A 64 5.01 2.76 -8.95
N VAL A 65 4.59 1.81 -9.80
CA VAL A 65 4.67 1.95 -11.26
C VAL A 65 3.74 3.06 -11.75
N HIS A 66 2.55 3.19 -11.15
CA HIS A 66 1.54 4.17 -11.48
C HIS A 66 1.71 5.50 -10.73
N PHE A 67 2.63 5.62 -9.78
CA PHE A 67 2.96 6.90 -9.13
C PHE A 67 3.61 7.91 -10.09
N ALA A 68 3.83 7.54 -11.35
CA ALA A 68 4.20 8.49 -12.40
C ALA A 68 3.15 9.62 -12.45
N PRO A 69 3.51 10.87 -12.13
CA PRO A 69 2.56 11.97 -12.11
C PRO A 69 2.05 12.22 -13.53
N GLY A 70 0.79 11.85 -13.77
CA GLY A 70 0.03 12.26 -14.94
C GLY A 70 -0.08 11.21 -16.04
N VAL A 71 -0.98 10.25 -15.84
CA VAL A 71 -1.91 9.91 -16.92
C VAL A 71 -3.31 9.90 -16.29
N SER A 72 -3.88 11.09 -16.17
CA SER A 72 -5.34 11.22 -16.24
C SER A 72 -5.76 10.65 -17.59
N GLU A 73 -6.77 9.77 -17.58
CA GLU A 73 -7.49 9.34 -18.78
C GLU A 73 -8.04 10.53 -19.57
#